data_AF-A0A2V3JBL3-F1
#
_entry.id   AF-A0A2V3JBL3-F1
#
_cell.length_a   1.000
_cell.length_b   1.000
_cell.length_c   1.000
_cell.angle_alpha   90.00
_cell.angle_beta   90.00
_cell.angle_gamma   90.00
#
_symmetry.space_group_name_H-M   'P 1'
#
loop_
_entity.id
_entity.type
_entity.pdbx_description
1 polymer ?
#
loop_
_entity_poly.entity_id
_entity_poly.type
_entity_poly.pdbx_seq_one_letter_code
_entity_poly.pdbx_strand_id
1 'polypeptide(L)'
;MTKIELVCWKDRIGGEIKRETVEAFSYGFTVGPHGEWEMVIANEDKEVKKDKLVNIKIEQIEVPPRSIVLPCPIMRHALGIVTSFAAVGKPKRVEGRRLLDEAIFHPIFDGTINKGQLLGVANIFYASIERRLVRGAAERWLQERYRY
;
A
#
# COMPACT_ATOMS: atom_id res chain seq x y z
N MET A 1 17.23 18.65 2.74
CA MET A 1 16.77 17.26 2.53
C MET A 1 17.06 16.50 3.80
N THR A 2 16.21 15.56 4.19
CA THR A 2 16.44 14.77 5.41
C THR A 2 17.04 13.43 5.00
N LYS A 3 18.16 13.06 5.61
CA LYS A 3 18.68 11.69 5.50
C LYS A 3 17.80 10.79 6.34
N ILE A 4 17.22 9.78 5.71
CA ILE A 4 16.41 8.75 6.37
C ILE A 4 16.99 7.38 6.06
N GLU A 5 16.78 6.43 6.96
CA GLU A 5 17.08 5.02 6.69
C GLU A 5 15.81 4.32 6.20
N LEU A 6 15.86 3.73 5.01
CA LEU A 6 14.84 2.81 4.53
C LEU A 6 15.14 1.41 5.07
N VAL A 7 14.14 0.79 5.67
CA VAL A 7 14.20 -0.61 6.12
C VAL A 7 13.16 -1.39 5.32
N CYS A 8 13.61 -2.37 4.54
CA CYS A 8 12.71 -3.16 3.69
C CYS A 8 13.19 -4.60 3.55
N TRP A 9 12.32 -5.49 3.06
CA TRP A 9 12.70 -6.86 2.72
C TRP A 9 13.54 -6.88 1.45
N LYS A 10 14.57 -7.73 1.41
CA LYS A 10 15.47 -7.86 0.26
C LYS A 10 14.99 -8.91 -0.74
N ASP A 11 14.45 -10.02 -0.25
CA ASP A 11 14.19 -11.25 -1.01
C ASP A 11 12.71 -11.65 -1.01
N ARG A 12 12.06 -11.68 0.15
CA ARG A 12 10.65 -12.00 0.33
C ARG A 12 10.08 -11.35 1.58
N ILE A 13 8.75 -11.24 1.66
CA ILE A 13 8.09 -10.76 2.88
C ILE A 13 8.49 -11.66 4.07
N GLY A 14 8.94 -11.04 5.15
CA GLY A 14 9.45 -11.73 6.33
C GLY A 14 10.87 -12.32 6.17
N GLY A 15 11.54 -12.07 5.05
CA GLY A 15 12.90 -12.54 4.76
C GLY A 15 14.02 -11.61 5.25
N GLU A 16 15.11 -11.56 4.51
CA GLU A 16 16.30 -10.76 4.84
C GLU A 16 15.96 -9.26 4.83
N ILE A 17 16.40 -8.54 5.86
CA ILE A 17 16.20 -7.09 5.97
C ILE A 17 17.36 -6.36 5.30
N LYS A 18 17.04 -5.51 4.32
CA LYS A 18 17.96 -4.53 3.74
C LYS A 18 17.74 -3.17 4.39
N ARG A 19 18.85 -2.47 4.67
CA ARG A 19 18.87 -1.09 5.15
C ARG A 19 19.61 -0.21 4.16
N GLU A 20 19.06 0.96 3.83
CA GLU A 20 19.67 1.89 2.88
C GLU A 20 19.39 3.34 3.32
N THR A 21 20.43 4.15 3.49
CA THR A 21 20.26 5.58 3.75
C THR A 21 19.95 6.31 2.45
N VAL A 22 18.88 7.09 2.43
CA VAL A 22 18.47 7.91 1.29
C VAL A 22 18.16 9.33 1.71
N GLU A 23 18.28 10.27 0.78
CA GLU A 23 17.75 11.61 0.95
C GLU A 23 16.29 11.66 0.54
N ALA A 24 15.45 12.12 1.47
CA ALA A 24 14.02 12.24 1.26
C ALA A 24 13.51 13.61 1.76
N PHE A 25 12.28 13.91 1.37
CA PHE A 25 11.57 15.09 1.83
C PHE A 25 10.07 14.89 1.67
N SER A 26 9.31 15.60 2.50
CA SER A 26 7.85 15.58 2.46
C SER A 26 7.33 16.36 1.26
N TYR A 27 6.18 15.94 0.73
CA TYR A 27 5.48 16.59 -0.38
C TYR A 27 3.99 16.64 -0.09
N GLY A 28 3.34 17.68 -0.61
CA GLY A 28 1.89 17.75 -0.72
C GLY A 28 1.44 17.10 -2.03
N PHE A 29 0.26 16.50 -1.99
CA PHE A 29 -0.40 15.96 -3.17
C PHE A 29 -1.88 16.31 -3.14
N THR A 30 -2.50 16.37 -4.31
CA THR A 30 -3.95 16.40 -4.48
C THR A 30 -4.42 15.14 -5.18
N VAL A 31 -5.58 14.63 -4.76
CA VAL A 31 -6.22 13.48 -5.38
C VAL A 31 -7.28 13.99 -6.35
N GLY A 32 -7.24 13.49 -7.59
CA GLY A 32 -8.21 13.82 -8.62
C GLY A 32 -9.58 13.17 -8.38
N PRO A 33 -10.60 13.53 -9.18
CA PRO A 33 -11.95 12.98 -9.04
C PRO A 33 -12.07 11.52 -9.54
N HIS A 34 -11.06 11.03 -10.25
CA HIS A 34 -11.05 9.69 -10.84
C HIS A 34 -10.38 8.69 -9.90
N GLY A 35 -11.13 7.65 -9.53
CA GLY A 35 -10.62 6.49 -8.81
C GLY A 35 -10.97 5.21 -9.56
N GLU A 36 -10.11 4.23 -9.45
CA GLU A 36 -10.27 2.89 -10.01
C GLU A 36 -10.36 1.85 -8.89
N TRP A 37 -11.11 0.80 -9.15
CA TRP A 37 -11.19 -0.38 -8.32
C TRP A 37 -10.56 -1.55 -9.03
N GLU A 38 -9.46 -2.03 -8.48
CA GLU A 38 -8.79 -3.23 -8.96
C GLU A 38 -9.07 -4.39 -8.01
N MET A 39 -9.42 -5.55 -8.55
CA MET A 39 -9.71 -6.73 -7.74
C MET A 39 -8.43 -7.30 -7.14
N VAL A 40 -8.48 -7.63 -5.85
CA VAL A 40 -7.38 -8.33 -5.17
C VAL A 40 -7.73 -9.82 -5.16
N ILE A 41 -7.24 -10.55 -6.16
CA ILE A 41 -7.56 -11.96 -6.38
C ILE A 41 -6.41 -12.82 -5.86
N ALA A 42 -6.70 -13.85 -5.06
CA ALA A 42 -5.70 -14.79 -4.58
C ALA A 42 -5.07 -15.59 -5.74
N ASN A 43 -3.75 -15.70 -5.76
CA ASN A 43 -2.98 -16.48 -6.74
C ASN A 43 -2.33 -17.73 -6.13
N GLU A 44 -2.75 -18.11 -4.93
CA GLU A 44 -2.34 -19.33 -4.24
C GLU A 44 -3.46 -19.85 -3.35
N ASP A 45 -3.43 -21.16 -3.07
CA ASP A 45 -4.21 -21.75 -1.98
C ASP A 45 -3.42 -21.59 -0.68
N LYS A 46 -4.08 -21.12 0.39
CA LYS A 46 -3.42 -20.84 1.66
C LYS A 46 -4.35 -21.06 2.84
N GLU A 47 -3.92 -21.91 3.76
CA GLU A 47 -4.53 -22.02 5.08
C GLU A 47 -4.23 -20.77 5.91
N VAL A 48 -5.26 -20.24 6.55
CA VAL A 48 -5.18 -19.07 7.41
C VAL A 48 -5.67 -19.40 8.81
N LYS A 49 -5.06 -18.74 9.80
CA LYS A 49 -5.41 -18.86 11.21
C LYS A 49 -5.86 -17.51 11.73
N LYS A 50 -6.95 -17.53 12.49
CA LYS A 50 -7.52 -16.36 13.14
C LYS A 50 -6.43 -15.57 13.86
N ASP A 51 -6.46 -14.26 13.64
CA ASP A 51 -5.56 -13.26 14.23
C ASP A 51 -4.06 -13.47 13.94
N LYS A 52 -3.72 -14.34 12.98
CA LYS A 52 -2.35 -14.47 12.46
C LYS A 52 -2.27 -13.78 11.10
N LEU A 53 -1.72 -12.56 11.08
CA LEU A 53 -1.40 -11.85 9.85
C LEU A 53 -0.54 -12.73 8.94
N VAL A 54 -0.91 -12.78 7.67
CA VAL A 54 -0.23 -13.61 6.68
C VAL A 54 -0.18 -12.85 5.36
N ASN A 55 0.93 -12.95 4.65
CA ASN A 55 1.01 -12.50 3.27
C ASN A 55 0.31 -13.53 2.36
N ILE A 56 -0.40 -13.08 1.35
CA ILE A 56 -1.05 -13.93 0.34
C ILE A 56 -0.59 -13.43 -1.03
N LYS A 57 -0.12 -14.33 -1.88
CA LYS A 57 0.16 -14.02 -3.29
C LYS A 57 -1.14 -13.66 -3.99
N ILE A 58 -1.12 -12.57 -4.75
CA ILE A 58 -2.26 -12.10 -5.52
C ILE A 58 -1.93 -12.08 -7.00
N GLU A 59 -2.96 -11.99 -7.83
CA GLU A 59 -2.77 -11.63 -9.23
C GLU A 59 -2.13 -10.25 -9.32
N GLN A 60 -1.26 -10.04 -10.31
CA GLN A 60 -0.48 -8.81 -10.40
C GLN A 60 -1.40 -7.63 -10.68
N ILE A 61 -1.33 -6.62 -9.81
CA ILE A 61 -1.99 -5.33 -10.01
C ILE A 61 -0.92 -4.31 -10.41
N GLU A 62 -1.03 -3.80 -11.63
CA GLU A 62 -0.20 -2.71 -12.10
C GLU A 62 -0.73 -1.39 -11.56
N VAL A 63 0.09 -0.70 -10.76
CA VAL A 63 -0.27 0.59 -10.19
C VAL A 63 0.35 1.69 -11.06
N PRO A 64 -0.48 2.55 -11.69
CA PRO A 64 0.00 3.62 -12.55
C PRO A 64 0.95 4.59 -11.84
N PRO A 65 1.89 5.22 -12.55
CA PRO A 65 2.58 6.41 -12.07
C PRO A 65 1.59 7.47 -11.56
N ARG A 66 2.01 8.24 -10.56
CA ARG A 66 1.23 9.35 -10.00
C ARG A 66 -0.15 8.91 -9.50
N SER A 67 -0.19 7.82 -8.76
CA SER A 67 -1.40 7.32 -8.11
C SER A 67 -1.15 6.89 -6.67
N ILE A 68 -2.18 6.92 -5.83
CA ILE A 68 -2.15 6.43 -4.46
C ILE A 68 -3.00 5.17 -4.44
N VAL A 69 -2.44 4.11 -3.86
CA VAL A 69 -3.13 2.83 -3.72
C VAL A 69 -3.35 2.53 -2.25
N LEU A 70 -4.56 2.10 -1.91
CA LEU A 70 -4.90 1.61 -0.58
C LEU A 70 -5.91 0.47 -0.67
N PRO A 71 -5.82 -0.52 0.22
CA PRO A 71 -6.90 -1.50 0.36
C PRO A 71 -8.22 -0.79 0.66
N CYS A 72 -9.29 -1.24 0.00
CA CYS A 72 -10.63 -0.76 0.30
C CYS A 72 -11.05 -1.28 1.68
N PRO A 73 -11.43 -0.40 2.63
CA PRO A 73 -11.72 -0.77 4.02
C PRO A 73 -13.11 -1.40 4.18
N ILE A 74 -13.52 -2.21 3.22
CA ILE A 74 -14.77 -2.97 3.22
C ILE A 74 -14.38 -4.44 3.11
N MET A 75 -14.81 -5.22 4.11
CA MET A 75 -14.62 -6.67 4.12
C MET A 75 -15.39 -7.31 2.97
N ARG A 76 -14.68 -8.02 2.09
CA ARG A 76 -15.26 -8.75 0.96
C ARG A 76 -15.01 -10.26 1.01
N HIS A 77 -14.11 -10.70 1.87
CA HIS A 77 -13.83 -12.13 2.08
C HIS A 77 -14.33 -12.54 3.46
N ALA A 78 -15.08 -13.64 3.55
CA ALA A 78 -15.70 -14.07 4.81
C ALA A 78 -14.67 -14.40 5.91
N LEU A 79 -13.46 -14.81 5.52
CA LEU A 79 -12.39 -15.14 6.47
C LEU A 79 -11.62 -13.91 7.00
N GLY A 80 -11.77 -12.71 6.42
CA GLY A 80 -10.96 -11.56 6.88
C GLY A 80 -10.82 -10.40 5.89
N ILE A 81 -9.82 -9.55 6.13
CA ILE A 81 -9.59 -8.30 5.38
C ILE A 81 -8.15 -8.19 4.87
N VAL A 82 -7.98 -7.52 3.72
CA VAL A 82 -6.67 -7.06 3.26
C VAL A 82 -6.31 -5.78 4.02
N THR A 83 -5.26 -5.81 4.84
CA THR A 83 -4.83 -4.66 5.65
C THR A 83 -3.77 -3.81 4.96
N SER A 84 -2.98 -4.41 4.07
CA SER A 84 -1.93 -3.72 3.34
C SER A 84 -1.57 -4.46 2.07
N PHE A 85 -0.99 -3.74 1.11
CA PHE A 85 -0.24 -4.35 0.01
C PHE A 85 1.23 -4.30 0.36
N ALA A 86 1.97 -5.34 -0.01
CA ALA A 86 3.39 -5.43 0.29
C ALA A 86 4.17 -5.67 -0.99
N ALA A 87 5.40 -5.14 -1.01
CA ALA A 87 6.34 -5.33 -2.10
C ALA A 87 7.74 -5.55 -1.51
N VAL A 88 8.50 -6.43 -2.15
CA VAL A 88 9.89 -6.70 -1.82
C VAL A 88 10.80 -5.64 -2.44
N GLY A 89 11.89 -5.33 -1.76
CA GLY A 89 12.94 -4.44 -2.25
C GLY A 89 12.73 -2.99 -1.85
N LYS A 90 13.43 -2.09 -2.54
CA LYS A 90 13.40 -0.66 -2.23
C LYS A 90 12.01 -0.09 -2.56
N PRO A 91 11.34 0.60 -1.61
CA PRO A 91 10.08 1.28 -1.88
C PRO A 91 10.20 2.21 -3.10
N LYS A 92 9.30 2.03 -4.07
CA LYS A 92 9.23 2.86 -5.27
C LYS A 92 8.50 4.16 -4.95
N ARG A 93 8.95 5.26 -5.57
CA ARG A 93 8.28 6.55 -5.46
C ARG A 93 6.97 6.56 -6.24
N VAL A 94 6.08 7.50 -5.90
CA VAL A 94 4.75 7.63 -6.51
C VAL A 94 4.82 7.97 -8.00
N GLU A 95 5.88 8.66 -8.45
CA GLU A 95 6.14 9.00 -9.85
C GLU A 95 6.44 7.77 -10.72
N GLY A 96 6.82 6.65 -10.10
CA GLY A 96 7.14 5.42 -10.78
C GLY A 96 5.96 4.48 -10.87
N ARG A 97 5.96 3.66 -11.92
CA ARG A 97 5.08 2.49 -12.04
C ARG A 97 5.44 1.45 -10.99
N ARG A 98 4.43 0.92 -10.31
CA ARG A 98 4.55 -0.06 -9.22
C ARG A 98 3.78 -1.33 -9.59
N LEU A 99 4.20 -2.45 -9.02
CA LEU A 99 3.54 -3.73 -9.15
C LEU A 99 3.23 -4.22 -7.75
N LEU A 100 2.02 -4.69 -7.54
CA LEU A 100 1.59 -5.37 -6.33
C LEU A 100 1.34 -6.83 -6.69
N ASP A 101 1.98 -7.74 -5.96
CA ASP A 101 1.88 -9.20 -6.15
C ASP A 101 1.63 -9.94 -4.84
N GLU A 102 1.66 -9.24 -3.70
CA GLU A 102 1.31 -9.78 -2.40
C GLU A 102 0.44 -8.82 -1.57
N ALA A 103 -0.52 -9.39 -0.84
CA ALA A 103 -1.38 -8.68 0.10
C ALA A 103 -1.17 -9.21 1.52
N ILE A 104 -1.13 -8.33 2.51
CA ILE A 104 -1.19 -8.71 3.92
C ILE A 104 -2.66 -8.87 4.29
N PHE A 105 -3.02 -10.09 4.67
CA PHE A 105 -4.37 -10.47 5.05
C PHE A 105 -4.44 -10.67 6.56
N HIS A 106 -5.46 -10.11 7.19
CA HIS A 106 -5.82 -10.34 8.60
C HIS A 106 -7.01 -11.30 8.64
N PRO A 107 -6.80 -12.58 8.97
CA PRO A 107 -7.87 -13.55 9.12
C PRO A 107 -8.63 -13.29 10.43
N ILE A 108 -9.95 -13.15 10.33
CA ILE A 108 -10.88 -13.06 11.47
C ILE A 108 -11.38 -14.46 11.85
N PHE A 109 -11.33 -15.39 10.91
CA PHE A 109 -11.66 -16.80 11.09
C PHE A 109 -10.55 -17.70 10.54
N ASP A 110 -10.44 -18.91 11.10
CA ASP A 110 -9.67 -20.00 10.51
C ASP A 110 -10.33 -20.44 9.20
N GLY A 111 -9.52 -20.89 8.24
CA GLY A 111 -10.04 -21.50 7.02
C GLY A 111 -9.00 -21.61 5.91
N THR A 112 -9.46 -21.86 4.70
CA THR A 112 -8.63 -21.96 3.51
C THR A 112 -9.08 -20.91 2.50
N ILE A 113 -8.14 -20.07 2.09
CA ILE A 113 -8.28 -19.21 0.92
C ILE A 113 -7.83 -20.03 -0.28
N ASN A 114 -8.64 -20.05 -1.34
CA ASN A 114 -8.31 -20.73 -2.58
C ASN A 114 -7.91 -19.73 -3.66
N LYS A 115 -7.06 -20.18 -4.57
CA LYS A 115 -6.69 -19.44 -5.77
C LYS A 115 -7.94 -19.04 -6.56
N GLY A 116 -7.95 -17.81 -7.08
CA GLY A 116 -9.08 -17.21 -7.80
C GLY A 116 -10.13 -16.55 -6.90
N GLN A 117 -10.03 -16.67 -5.58
CA GLN A 117 -10.98 -16.01 -4.67
C GLN A 117 -10.67 -14.51 -4.51
N LEU A 118 -11.72 -13.71 -4.44
CA LEU A 118 -11.64 -12.27 -4.18
C LEU A 118 -11.33 -12.02 -2.70
N LEU A 119 -10.15 -11.47 -2.40
CA LEU A 119 -9.75 -11.06 -1.05
C LEU A 119 -10.28 -9.67 -0.68
N GLY A 120 -10.38 -8.79 -1.67
CA GLY A 120 -10.71 -7.39 -1.48
C GLY A 120 -10.62 -6.59 -2.78
N VAL A 121 -10.54 -5.27 -2.66
CA VAL A 121 -10.35 -4.35 -3.79
C VAL A 121 -9.27 -3.35 -3.40
N ALA A 122 -8.40 -3.00 -4.35
CA ALA A 122 -7.48 -1.88 -4.25
C ALA A 122 -8.19 -0.62 -4.78
N ASN A 123 -8.26 0.43 -3.96
CA ASN A 123 -8.61 1.75 -4.47
C ASN A 123 -7.34 2.36 -5.08
N ILE A 124 -7.40 2.77 -6.34
CA ILE A 124 -6.33 3.50 -7.02
C ILE A 124 -6.85 4.91 -7.31
N PHE A 125 -6.17 5.92 -6.74
CA PHE A 125 -6.53 7.32 -6.88
C PHE A 125 -5.42 8.08 -7.58
N TYR A 126 -5.70 8.73 -8.71
CA TYR A 126 -4.71 9.54 -9.39
C TYR A 126 -4.36 10.77 -8.56
N ALA A 127 -3.06 11.04 -8.43
CA ALA A 127 -2.53 12.09 -7.57
C ALA A 127 -1.63 13.05 -8.36
N SER A 128 -1.83 14.35 -8.18
CA SER A 128 -0.92 15.38 -8.65
C SER A 128 0.07 15.74 -7.54
N ILE A 129 1.36 15.82 -7.88
CA ILE A 129 2.42 16.19 -6.94
C ILE A 129 2.63 17.70 -7.04
N GLU A 130 2.30 18.42 -5.98
CA GLU A 130 2.21 19.89 -6.07
C GLU A 130 3.49 20.58 -5.62
N ARG A 131 3.94 20.32 -4.39
CA ARG A 131 5.09 21.02 -3.82
C ARG A 131 5.77 20.27 -2.71
N ARG A 132 7.07 20.49 -2.61
CA ARG A 132 7.89 20.10 -1.46
C ARG A 132 7.39 20.81 -0.21
N LEU A 133 7.08 20.05 0.83
CA LEU A 133 6.77 20.60 2.14
C LEU A 133 8.07 20.81 2.90
N VAL A 134 8.27 22.04 3.37
CA VAL A 134 9.26 22.35 4.42
C VAL A 134 8.63 21.90 5.75
N ARG A 135 9.40 21.30 6.66
CA ARG A 135 8.88 20.93 8.00
C ARG A 135 8.20 22.15 8.65
N GLY A 136 6.98 21.98 9.16
CA GLY A 136 6.15 23.08 9.69
C GLY A 136 5.42 23.95 8.63
N ALA A 137 5.60 23.69 7.34
CA ALA A 137 4.83 24.37 6.27
C ALA A 137 3.44 23.75 6.06
N ALA A 138 3.28 22.46 6.32
CA ALA A 138 1.96 21.81 6.31
C ALA A 138 1.06 22.35 7.44
N GLU A 139 1.61 22.51 8.65
CA GLU A 139 0.92 23.15 9.78
C GLU A 139 0.60 24.61 9.49
N ARG A 140 1.56 25.41 8.99
CA ARG A 140 1.29 26.79 8.55
C ARG A 140 0.22 26.86 7.46
N TRP A 141 0.24 25.97 6.49
CA TRP A 141 -0.75 25.95 5.42
C TRP A 141 -2.14 25.51 5.91
N LEU A 142 -2.23 24.52 6.80
CA LEU A 142 -3.48 24.14 7.45
C LEU A 142 -4.04 25.30 8.28
N GLN A 143 -3.18 26.01 9.02
CA GLN A 143 -3.55 27.21 9.77
C GLN A 143 -4.01 28.37 8.86
N GLU A 144 -3.35 28.60 7.73
CA GLU A 144 -3.73 29.64 6.76
C GLU A 144 -5.05 29.32 6.05
N ARG A 145 -5.32 28.04 5.76
CA ARG A 145 -6.52 27.60 5.01
C ARG A 145 -7.76 27.44 5.89
N TYR A 146 -7.58 27.08 7.16
CA TYR A 146 -8.68 26.88 8.12
C TYR A 146 -8.74 27.99 9.19
N ARG A 147 -8.31 29.22 8.87
CA ARG A 147 -8.40 30.37 9.76
C ARG A 147 -9.80 30.48 10.39
N TYR A 148 -9.88 30.23 11.70
CA TYR A 148 -10.70 31.02 12.62
C TYR A 148 -9.90 32.26 13.02
#